data_AF-A0AAV6CBX7-F1
#
_entry.id   AF-A0AAV6CBX7-F1
#
_cell.length_a   1.000
_cell.length_b   1.000
_cell.length_c   1.000
_cell.angle_alpha   90.00
_cell.angle_beta   90.00
_cell.angle_gamma   90.00
#
_symmetry.space_group_name_H-M   'P 1'
#
loop_
_entity.id
_entity.type
_entity.pdbx_description
1 polymer ?
#
loop_
_entity_poly.entity_id
_entity_poly.type
_entity_poly.pdbx_seq_one_letter_code
_entity_poly.pdbx_strand_id
1 'polypeptide(L)' 'QRGTRHKPGLNVRRGKDDTLFATINGIVLFENKGQDGRFISVLPVETRSEQIEKKPAPVPQS' A
#
# COMPACT_ATOMS: atom_id res chain seq x y z
N GLN A 1 -8.80 -0.23 -17.05
CA GLN A 1 -8.96 1.15 -17.60
C GLN A 1 -8.92 1.06 -19.12
N ARG A 2 -9.38 2.06 -19.88
CA ARG A 2 -9.13 2.10 -21.34
C ARG A 2 -7.83 2.87 -21.58
N GLY A 3 -6.72 2.16 -21.81
CA GLY A 3 -5.35 2.71 -21.83
C GLY A 3 -4.77 2.93 -20.43
N THR A 4 -3.53 3.43 -20.35
CA THR A 4 -2.79 3.63 -19.08
C THR A 4 -2.84 5.07 -18.57
N ARG A 5 -4.03 5.54 -18.17
CA ARG A 5 -4.20 6.83 -17.47
C ARG A 5 -3.55 6.82 -16.09
N HIS A 6 -3.59 5.66 -15.43
CA HIS A 6 -2.89 5.38 -14.18
C HIS A 6 -1.89 4.26 -14.43
N LYS A 7 -0.64 4.48 -14.02
CA LYS A 7 0.46 3.55 -14.17
C LYS A 7 0.61 2.70 -12.90
N PRO A 8 1.03 1.44 -13.02
CA PRO A 8 1.33 0.62 -11.84
C PRO A 8 2.52 1.21 -11.08
N GLY A 9 2.33 1.42 -9.78
CA GLY A 9 3.37 1.78 -8.82
C GLY A 9 3.80 0.58 -7.98
N LEU A 10 4.14 0.83 -6.72
CA LEU A 10 4.62 -0.22 -5.80
C LEU A 10 3.49 -1.20 -5.47
N ASN A 11 3.77 -2.51 -5.53
CA ASN A 11 2.83 -3.59 -5.22
C ASN A 11 1.53 -3.59 -6.04
N VAL A 12 1.59 -3.05 -7.26
CA VAL A 12 0.48 -3.03 -8.22
C VAL A 12 0.97 -3.58 -9.55
N ARG A 13 0.18 -4.44 -10.18
CA ARG A 13 0.43 -4.97 -11.53
C ARG A 13 -0.66 -4.56 -12.50
N ARG A 14 -0.34 -4.64 -13.79
CA ARG A 14 -1.24 -4.33 -14.91
C ARG A 14 -1.55 -5.61 -15.69
N GLY A 15 -2.83 -5.89 -15.90
CA GLY A 15 -3.33 -6.93 -16.78
C GLY A 15 -3.19 -6.55 -18.27
N LYS A 16 -3.46 -7.51 -19.16
CA LYS A 16 -3.39 -7.30 -20.61
C LYS A 16 -4.42 -6.26 -21.10
N ASP A 17 -5.55 -6.16 -20.41
CA ASP A 17 -6.66 -5.22 -20.65
C ASP A 17 -6.48 -3.87 -19.92
N ASP A 18 -5.25 -3.57 -19.49
CA ASP A 18 -4.89 -2.41 -18.66
C ASP A 18 -5.57 -2.34 -17.29
N THR A 19 -6.21 -3.42 -16.82
CA THR A 19 -6.74 -3.49 -15.46
C THR A 19 -5.60 -3.49 -14.44
N LEU A 20 -5.68 -2.65 -13.41
CA LEU A 20 -4.70 -2.62 -12.33
C LEU A 20 -5.21 -3.48 -11.17
N PHE A 21 -4.32 -4.28 -10.58
CA PHE A 21 -4.63 -5.11 -9.42
C PHE A 21 -3.49 -5.08 -8.40
N ALA A 22 -3.86 -5.14 -7.13
CA ALA A 22 -2.91 -5.17 -6.03
C ALA A 22 -2.24 -6.55 -5.92
N THR A 23 -0.95 -6.58 -5.61
CA THR A 23 -0.23 -7.83 -5.30
C THR A 23 -0.17 -8.13 -3.81
N ILE A 24 -0.53 -7.16 -2.97
CA ILE A 24 -0.60 -7.29 -1.51
C ILE A 24 -1.88 -6.62 -0.99
N ASN A 25 -2.28 -6.97 0.23
CA ASN A 25 -3.27 -6.20 0.99
C ASN A 25 -2.61 -4.95 1.56
N GLY A 26 -3.34 -3.84 1.57
CA GLY A 26 -2.74 -2.57 1.94
C GLY A 26 -3.65 -1.37 1.77
N ILE A 27 -3.07 -0.20 2.00
CA ILE A 27 -3.68 1.10 1.71
C ILE A 27 -3.28 1.51 0.28
N VAL A 28 -4.26 1.94 -0.51
CA VAL A 28 -4.02 2.44 -1.87
C VAL A 28 -3.52 3.88 -1.81
N LEU A 29 -2.38 4.14 -2.46
CA LEU A 29 -1.79 5.48 -2.61
C LEU A 29 -1.86 5.91 -4.07
N PHE A 30 -2.39 7.11 -4.30
CA PHE A 30 -2.44 7.76 -5.62
C PHE A 30 -1.38 8.87 -5.67
N GLU A 31 -0.46 8.78 -6.63
CA GLU A 31 0.63 9.75 -6.79
C GLU A 31 0.56 10.40 -8.17
N ASN A 32 0.80 11.71 -8.23
CA ASN A 32 0.95 12.44 -9.50
C ASN A 32 2.40 12.90 -9.62
N LYS A 33 3.14 12.32 -10.58
CA LYS A 33 4.56 12.58 -10.83
C LYS A 33 4.79 13.55 -11.99
N GLY A 34 3.85 14.46 -12.25
CA GLY A 34 3.99 15.48 -13.28
C GLY A 34 4.13 14.89 -14.68
N GLN A 35 5.26 15.11 -15.34
CA GLN A 35 5.54 14.60 -16.69
C GLN A 35 5.51 13.07 -16.75
N ASP A 36 5.89 12.38 -15.67
CA ASP A 36 5.85 10.92 -15.60
C ASP A 36 4.41 10.37 -15.49
N GLY A 37 3.44 11.23 -15.17
CA GLY A 37 2.02 10.90 -15.06
C GLY A 37 1.60 10.40 -13.69
N ARG A 38 0.45 9.73 -13.63
CA ARG A 38 -0.18 9.30 -12.36
C ARG A 38 0.11 7.83 -12.08
N PHE A 39 0.46 7.51 -10.85
CA PHE A 39 0.80 6.17 -10.39
C PHE A 39 -0.13 5.73 -9.26
N ILE A 40 -0.39 4.42 -9.20
CA ILE A 40 -1.13 3.80 -8.09
C ILE A 40 -0.26 2.75 -7.44
N SER A 41 -0.04 2.91 -6.14
CA SER A 41 0.74 2.00 -5.30
C SER A 41 -0.14 1.43 -4.20
N VAL A 42 0.24 0.28 -3.63
CA VAL A 42 -0.36 -0.27 -2.42
C VAL A 42 0.70 -0.37 -1.34
N LEU A 43 0.50 0.37 -0.24
CA LEU A 43 1.38 0.35 0.93
C LEU A 43 0.90 -0.74 1.90
N PRO A 44 1.80 -1.58 2.44
CA PRO A 44 1.42 -2.53 3.47
C PRO A 44 0.78 -1.79 4.65
N VAL A 45 -0.34 -2.31 5.16
CA VAL A 45 -0.83 -1.87 6.46
C VAL A 45 -0.01 -2.65 7.48
N GLU A 46 0.86 -1.97 8.22
CA GLU A 46 1.42 -2.59 9.43
C GLU A 46 0.22 -2.97 10.31
N THR A 47 0.04 -4.27 10.53
CA THR A 47 -1.00 -4.75 11.41
C THR A 47 -0.68 -4.19 12.79
N ARG A 48 -1.52 -3.27 13.27
CA ARG A 48 -1.36 -2.56 14.55
C ARG A 48 -1.20 -3.49 15.77
N SER A 49 -1.35 -4.81 15.60
CA SER A 49 -1.19 -5.84 16.62
C SER A 49 0.27 -6.12 17.03
N GLU A 50 1.28 -5.85 16.19
CA GLU A 50 2.69 -6.19 16.55
C GLU A 50 3.38 -5.17 17.46
N GLN A 51 2.75 -4.01 17.72
CA GLN A 51 3.25 -3.04 18.71
C GLN A 51 2.68 -3.25 20.12
N ILE A 52 1.72 -4.17 20.31
CA ILE A 52 1.13 -4.43 21.62
C ILE A 52 2.03 -5.37 22.46
N GLU A 53 2.90 -6.17 21.84
CA GLU A 53 3.68 -7.20 22.54
C GLU A 53 5.12 -6.77 22.91
N LYS A 54 5.65 -5.66 22.36
CA LYS A 54 7.04 -5.23 22.62
C LYS A 54 7.23 -4.32 23.84
N LYS A 55 6.20 -4.08 24.66
CA LYS A 55 6.35 -3.34 25.93
C LYS A 55 6.21 -4.32 27.09
N PRO A 56 7.26 -4.61 27.90
CA PRO A 56 7.05 -5.38 29.11
C PRO A 56 6.06 -4.61 29.98
N ALA A 57 5.07 -5.33 30.52
CA ALA A 57 4.03 -4.76 31.37
C ALA A 57 4.65 -3.91 32.48
N PRO A 58 4.08 -2.72 32.82
CA PRO A 58 4.44 -2.06 34.06
C PRO A 58 3.97 -2.99 35.18
N VAL A 59 4.91 -3.64 35.87
CA VAL A 59 4.63 -4.37 37.10
C VAL A 59 3.95 -3.37 38.05
N PRO A 60 2.68 -3.59 38.48
CA PRO A 60 2.09 -2.76 39.51
C PRO A 60 2.89 -2.98 40.78
N GLN A 61 3.43 -1.88 41.33
CA GLN A 61 4.14 -1.90 42.60
C GLN A 61 3.20 -2.38 43.73
N SER A 62 3.72 -3.25 44.59
CA SER A 62 3.28 -3.48 45.97
C SER A 62 4.50 -3.78 46.82
#